data_AF-A0A183H7A2-F1
#
_entry.id   AF-A0A183H7A2-F1
#
_cell.length_a   1.000
_cell.length_b   1.000
_cell.length_c   1.000
_cell.angle_alpha   90.00
_cell.angle_beta   90.00
_cell.angle_gamma   90.00
#
_symmetry.space_group_name_H-M   'P 1'
#
loop_
_entity.id
_entity.type
_entity.pdbx_description
1 polymer ?
#
loop_
_entity_poly.entity_id
_entity_poly.type
_entity_poly.pdbx_seq_one_letter_code
_entity_poly.pdbx_strand_id
1 'polypeptide(L)'
;MDFLRNKKLVKKMPDGRIFEASIKVDFDKNRHLSDENIHKRYVERERLKELEKQKISEEYRKREKEDENKMNAEKEHVDHRSQKEGKHRRKRNQEERLKKERLNEMIVKEERKLLIAQRKLESRRLLSALFWRIEVANLREKNSRLEMSSRDLEENLQAELETKLRQALLREQEQRLRKRVWFSIPEFTIPEKKFSHMQARRLETLPTEEENSLARSIHIVNSLKSFTLPWTPDERDLTPDYLIVLGMGL
;
A
#
# COMPACT_ATOMS: atom_id res chain seq x y z
N MET A 1 18.98 19.23 106.58
CA MET A 1 18.11 19.21 107.79
C MET A 1 18.89 19.87 108.92
N ASP A 2 19.27 21.15 108.77
CA ASP A 2 20.43 21.74 109.47
C ASP A 2 20.12 23.06 110.19
N PHE A 3 18.84 23.42 110.30
CA PHE A 3 18.42 24.74 110.74
C PHE A 3 18.85 25.11 112.16
N LEU A 4 18.97 24.13 113.07
CA LEU A 4 19.39 24.33 114.46
C LEU A 4 20.84 23.87 114.73
N ARG A 5 21.56 23.40 113.71
CA ARG A 5 22.93 22.91 113.87
C ARG A 5 23.85 24.09 114.16
N ASN A 6 24.66 23.98 115.23
CA ASN A 6 25.54 25.05 115.73
C ASN A 6 24.82 26.33 116.21
N LYS A 7 23.50 26.30 116.38
CA LYS A 7 22.75 27.37 117.04
C LYS A 7 22.57 27.03 118.52
N LYS A 8 22.58 28.05 119.36
CA LYS A 8 22.37 27.93 120.80
C LYS A 8 21.05 28.57 121.18
N LEU A 9 20.30 27.91 122.05
CA LEU A 9 19.06 28.47 122.58
C LEU A 9 19.40 29.34 123.77
N VAL A 10 18.91 30.57 123.75
CA VAL A 10 19.15 31.54 124.81
C VAL A 10 17.83 32.00 125.38
N LYS A 11 17.67 31.87 126.70
CA LYS A 11 16.52 32.41 127.43
C LYS A 11 17.00 33.47 128.43
N LYS A 12 16.46 34.69 128.30
CA LYS A 12 16.67 35.76 129.28
C LYS A 12 15.66 35.58 130.42
N MET A 13 16.17 35.45 131.64
CA MET A 13 15.34 35.40 132.85
C MET A 13 15.04 36.83 133.35
N PRO A 14 13.92 37.04 134.08
CA PRO A 14 13.54 38.37 134.58
C PRO A 14 14.59 38.98 135.52
N ASP A 15 15.41 38.14 136.17
CA ASP A 15 16.49 38.55 137.08
C ASP A 15 17.77 39.02 136.36
N GLY A 16 17.71 39.25 135.05
CA GLY A 16 18.85 39.69 134.22
C GLY A 16 19.87 38.59 133.86
N ARG A 17 19.71 37.36 134.35
CA ARG A 17 20.57 36.21 134.01
C ARG A 17 20.22 35.64 132.63
N ILE A 18 21.24 35.25 131.86
CA ILE A 18 21.11 34.66 130.53
C ILE A 18 21.47 33.18 130.61
N PHE A 19 20.52 32.29 130.29
CA PHE A 19 20.78 30.87 130.21
C PHE A 19 20.98 30.45 128.76
N GLU A 20 22.12 29.81 128.47
CA GLU A 20 22.47 29.31 127.15
C GLU A 20 22.46 27.78 127.16
N ALA A 21 21.71 27.18 126.23
CA ALA A 21 21.67 25.74 126.02
C ALA A 21 22.13 25.38 124.60
N SER A 22 23.11 24.47 124.50
CA SER A 22 23.54 23.90 123.23
C SER A 22 22.76 22.62 122.92
N ILE A 23 22.13 22.53 121.75
CA ILE A 23 21.53 21.28 121.27
C ILE A 23 22.60 20.51 120.49
N LYS A 24 22.98 19.34 121.00
CA LYS A 24 23.74 18.36 120.21
C LYS A 24 22.76 17.43 119.51
N VAL A 25 22.75 17.48 118.19
CA VAL A 25 22.01 16.53 117.35
C VAL A 25 23.04 15.58 116.75
N ASP A 26 23.10 14.36 117.28
CA ASP A 26 23.86 13.28 116.69
C ASP A 26 22.93 12.44 115.81
N PHE A 27 23.36 12.18 114.57
CA PHE A 27 22.69 11.22 113.71
C PHE A 27 23.14 9.81 114.09
N ASP A 28 22.23 8.83 114.00
CA ASP A 28 22.58 7.42 114.11
C ASP A 28 23.46 7.03 112.91
N LYS A 29 24.77 6.95 113.15
CA LYS A 29 25.76 6.58 112.13
C LYS A 29 25.81 5.06 111.94
N ASN A 30 25.38 4.26 112.92
CA ASN A 30 25.63 2.81 112.90
C ASN A 30 24.55 2.05 112.14
N ARG A 31 23.29 2.51 112.16
CA ARG A 31 22.20 1.80 111.47
C ARG A 31 22.33 1.79 109.94
N HIS A 32 22.76 2.88 109.31
CA HIS A 32 22.88 2.97 107.85
C HIS A 32 24.28 2.64 107.29
N LEU A 33 25.28 2.57 108.17
CA LEU A 33 26.64 2.17 107.84
C LEU A 33 26.95 0.71 108.25
N SER A 34 25.98 0.00 108.84
CA SER A 34 26.12 -1.45 109.06
C SER A 34 26.35 -2.17 107.72
N ASP A 35 27.31 -3.09 107.74
CA ASP A 35 27.71 -3.88 106.57
C ASP A 35 26.53 -4.63 105.96
N GLU A 36 25.55 -5.06 106.77
CA GLU A 36 24.34 -5.73 106.29
C GLU A 36 23.47 -4.82 105.40
N ASN A 37 23.32 -3.55 105.76
CA ASN A 37 22.54 -2.59 104.98
C ASN A 37 23.31 -2.06 103.76
N ILE A 38 24.64 -2.01 103.82
CA ILE A 38 25.48 -1.75 102.65
C ILE A 38 25.36 -2.91 101.66
N HIS A 39 25.44 -4.15 102.14
CA HIS A 39 25.32 -5.34 101.32
C HIS A 39 23.93 -5.45 100.65
N LYS A 40 22.83 -5.23 101.40
CA LYS A 40 21.47 -5.21 100.84
C LYS A 40 21.32 -4.21 99.68
N ARG A 41 21.88 -3.00 99.83
CA ARG A 41 21.87 -1.99 98.75
C ARG A 41 22.72 -2.38 97.55
N TYR A 42 23.86 -3.04 97.78
CA TYR A 42 24.71 -3.52 96.70
C TYR A 42 23.99 -4.59 95.87
N VAL A 43 23.39 -5.58 96.54
CA VAL A 43 22.62 -6.65 95.91
C VAL A 43 21.43 -6.09 95.13
N GLU A 44 20.68 -5.15 95.70
CA GLU A 44 19.58 -4.49 95.00
C GLU A 44 20.07 -3.73 93.75
N ARG A 45 21.16 -2.97 93.88
CA ARG A 45 21.74 -2.23 92.75
C ARG A 45 22.20 -3.15 91.63
N GLU A 46 22.87 -4.26 91.95
CA GLU A 46 23.28 -5.24 90.94
C GLU A 46 22.06 -5.89 90.26
N ARG A 47 21.02 -6.23 91.03
CA ARG A 47 19.77 -6.74 90.47
C ARG A 47 19.11 -5.73 89.51
N LEU A 48 19.12 -4.45 89.85
CA LEU A 48 18.58 -3.39 88.99
C LEU A 48 19.39 -3.21 87.70
N LYS A 49 20.73 -3.23 87.79
CA LYS A 49 21.60 -3.17 86.61
C LYS A 49 21.40 -4.35 85.67
N GLU A 50 21.21 -5.55 86.20
CA GLU A 50 20.99 -6.74 85.40
C GLU A 50 19.62 -6.70 84.69
N LEU A 51 18.59 -6.22 85.38
CA LEU A 51 17.27 -5.98 84.79
C LEU A 51 17.31 -4.93 83.67
N GLU A 52 18.08 -3.86 83.86
CA GLU A 52 18.28 -2.81 82.85
C GLU A 52 19.03 -3.36 81.62
N LYS A 53 20.11 -4.12 81.82
CA LYS A 53 20.82 -4.80 80.72
C LYS A 53 19.92 -5.75 79.94
N GLN A 54 19.06 -6.51 80.62
CA GLN A 54 18.10 -7.39 79.95
C GLN A 54 17.10 -6.61 79.10
N LYS A 55 16.52 -5.52 79.62
CA LYS A 55 15.61 -4.66 78.85
C LYS A 55 16.27 -4.06 77.62
N ILE A 56 17.50 -3.55 77.76
CA ILE A 56 18.28 -3.01 76.65
C ILE A 56 18.51 -4.09 75.59
N SER A 57 18.95 -5.29 75.99
CA SER A 57 19.20 -6.40 75.06
C SER A 57 17.93 -6.86 74.33
N GLU A 58 16.79 -6.91 75.02
CA GLU A 58 15.50 -7.24 74.39
C GLU A 58 15.05 -6.18 73.40
N GLU A 59 15.24 -4.89 73.73
CA GLU A 59 14.91 -3.78 72.84
C GLU A 59 15.79 -3.79 71.58
N TYR A 60 17.10 -4.03 71.72
CA TYR A 60 17.99 -4.21 70.57
C TYR A 60 17.55 -5.38 69.68
N ARG A 61 17.21 -6.54 70.27
CA ARG A 61 16.70 -7.70 69.52
C ARG A 61 15.38 -7.42 68.81
N LYS A 62 14.49 -6.62 69.40
CA LYS A 62 13.24 -6.21 68.75
C LYS A 62 13.50 -5.29 67.57
N ARG A 63 14.36 -4.28 67.74
CA ARG A 63 14.75 -3.36 66.66
C ARG A 63 15.41 -4.10 65.49
N GLU A 64 16.34 -5.01 65.77
CA GLU A 64 17.02 -5.81 64.74
C GLU A 64 16.02 -6.66 63.92
N LYS A 65 15.06 -7.32 64.60
CA LYS A 65 14.00 -8.08 63.92
C LYS A 65 13.06 -7.20 63.11
N GLU A 66 12.72 -6.01 63.61
CA GLU A 66 11.88 -5.05 62.88
C GLU A 66 12.60 -4.54 61.62
N ASP A 67 13.88 -4.23 61.71
CA ASP A 67 14.67 -3.76 60.57
C ASP A 67 14.91 -4.88 59.56
N GLU A 68 15.15 -6.12 60.01
CA GLU A 68 15.24 -7.30 59.14
C GLU A 68 13.92 -7.56 58.40
N ASN A 69 12.79 -7.48 59.11
CA ASN A 69 11.46 -7.63 58.50
C ASN A 69 11.17 -6.51 57.48
N LYS A 70 11.54 -5.25 57.77
CA LYS A 70 11.41 -4.14 56.81
C LYS A 70 12.26 -4.38 55.56
N MET A 71 13.52 -4.76 55.74
CA MET A 71 14.42 -5.09 54.64
C MET A 71 13.89 -6.24 53.79
N ASN A 72 13.35 -7.29 54.40
CA ASN A 72 12.80 -8.42 53.67
C ASN A 72 11.51 -8.04 52.92
N ALA A 73 10.61 -7.27 53.55
CA ALA A 73 9.41 -6.76 52.90
C ALA A 73 9.73 -5.84 51.71
N GLU A 74 10.76 -5.00 51.83
CA GLU A 74 11.21 -4.15 50.74
C GLU A 74 11.80 -4.95 49.58
N LYS A 75 12.63 -5.97 49.87
CA LYS A 75 13.13 -6.90 48.84
C LYS A 75 12.00 -7.63 48.11
N GLU A 76 11.03 -8.19 48.85
CA GLU A 76 9.88 -8.87 48.24
C GLU A 76 9.06 -7.93 47.36
N HIS A 77 8.87 -6.67 47.80
CA HIS A 77 8.16 -5.66 47.01
C HIS A 77 8.91 -5.31 45.72
N VAL A 78 10.23 -5.14 45.78
CA VAL A 78 11.10 -4.88 44.62
C VAL A 78 11.07 -6.06 43.65
N ASP A 79 11.23 -7.29 44.15
CA ASP A 79 11.21 -8.50 43.33
C ASP A 79 9.84 -8.68 42.65
N HIS A 80 8.75 -8.45 43.38
CA HIS A 80 7.41 -8.55 42.82
C HIS A 80 7.15 -7.50 41.74
N ARG A 81 7.65 -6.27 41.92
CA ARG A 81 7.58 -5.20 40.92
C ARG A 81 8.39 -5.57 39.67
N SER A 82 9.62 -6.03 39.87
CA SER A 82 10.52 -6.48 38.79
C SER A 82 9.91 -7.63 37.98
N GLN A 83 9.29 -8.62 38.65
CA GLN A 83 8.59 -9.70 37.97
C GLN A 83 7.38 -9.22 37.15
N LYS A 84 6.58 -8.30 37.70
CA LYS A 84 5.43 -7.70 36.98
C LYS A 84 5.89 -6.93 35.74
N GLU A 85 6.92 -6.10 35.88
CA GLU A 85 7.51 -5.37 34.75
C GLU A 85 8.10 -6.31 33.71
N GLY A 86 8.80 -7.37 34.14
CA GLY A 86 9.33 -8.41 33.27
C GLY A 86 8.24 -9.12 32.46
N LYS A 87 7.12 -9.48 33.09
CA LYS A 87 5.95 -10.07 32.40
C LYS A 87 5.34 -9.10 31.39
N HIS A 88 5.15 -7.84 31.75
CA HIS A 88 4.65 -6.82 30.83
C HIS A 88 5.59 -6.56 29.65
N ARG A 89 6.91 -6.57 29.87
CA ARG A 89 7.91 -6.41 28.82
C ARG A 89 7.88 -7.60 27.85
N ARG A 90 7.79 -8.83 28.37
CA ARG A 90 7.66 -10.04 27.55
C ARG A 90 6.38 -10.00 26.70
N LYS A 91 5.25 -9.63 27.29
CA LYS A 91 3.97 -9.51 26.56
C LYS A 91 4.05 -8.45 25.44
N ARG A 92 4.61 -7.27 25.74
CA ARG A 92 4.82 -6.21 24.72
C ARG A 92 5.72 -6.69 23.58
N ASN A 93 6.84 -7.34 23.90
CA ASN A 93 7.76 -7.87 22.88
C ASN A 93 7.10 -8.94 22.02
N GLN A 94 6.27 -9.82 22.60
CA GLN A 94 5.55 -10.85 21.85
C GLN A 94 4.51 -10.22 20.91
N GLU A 95 3.76 -9.23 21.39
CA GLU A 95 2.80 -8.50 20.58
C GLU A 95 3.49 -7.75 19.42
N GLU A 96 4.64 -7.12 19.68
CA GLU A 96 5.42 -6.43 18.67
C GLU A 96 5.96 -7.41 17.61
N ARG A 97 6.41 -8.60 18.01
CA ARG A 97 6.82 -9.66 17.09
C ARG A 97 5.68 -10.11 16.18
N LEU A 98 4.50 -10.38 16.75
CA LEU A 98 3.31 -10.74 15.99
C LEU A 98 2.88 -9.62 15.01
N LYS A 99 3.00 -8.35 15.42
CA LYS A 99 2.74 -7.21 14.52
C LYS A 99 3.74 -7.15 13.36
N LYS A 100 5.03 -7.37 13.63
CA LYS A 100 6.07 -7.42 12.60
C LYS A 100 5.85 -8.59 11.63
N GLU A 101 5.49 -9.77 12.13
CA GLU A 101 5.17 -10.93 11.29
C GLU A 101 3.98 -10.65 10.37
N ARG A 102 2.88 -10.08 10.90
CA ARG A 102 1.72 -9.69 10.08
C ARG A 102 2.09 -8.65 9.01
N LEU A 103 2.90 -7.66 9.37
CA LEU A 103 3.37 -6.65 8.43
C LEU A 103 4.22 -7.29 7.32
N ASN A 104 5.13 -8.19 7.68
CA ASN A 104 5.97 -8.92 6.72
C ASN A 104 5.12 -9.78 5.78
N GLU A 105 4.09 -10.46 6.29
CA GLU A 105 3.16 -11.22 5.44
C GLU A 105 2.42 -10.34 4.43
N MET A 106 2.02 -9.12 4.84
CA MET A 106 1.44 -8.14 3.91
C MET A 106 2.46 -7.73 2.85
N ILE A 107 3.66 -7.31 3.26
CA ILE A 107 4.74 -6.93 2.34
C ILE A 107 4.98 -8.03 1.29
N VAL A 108 5.10 -9.30 1.69
CA VAL A 108 5.31 -10.42 0.75
C VAL A 108 4.13 -10.58 -0.22
N LYS A 109 2.88 -10.41 0.25
CA LYS A 109 1.69 -10.47 -0.62
C LYS A 109 1.68 -9.32 -1.62
N GLU A 110 1.99 -8.11 -1.16
CA GLU A 110 2.09 -6.91 -2.00
C GLU A 110 3.22 -7.06 -3.04
N GLU A 111 4.40 -7.54 -2.66
CA GLU A 111 5.51 -7.84 -3.56
C GLU A 111 5.11 -8.87 -4.63
N ARG A 112 4.40 -9.93 -4.26
CA ARG A 112 3.88 -10.91 -5.22
C ARG A 112 2.92 -10.27 -6.22
N LYS A 113 2.03 -9.39 -5.77
CA LYS A 113 1.10 -8.65 -6.66
C LYS A 113 1.88 -7.74 -7.61
N LEU A 114 2.90 -7.04 -7.11
CA LEU A 114 3.77 -6.17 -7.92
C LEU A 114 4.50 -6.98 -9.00
N LEU A 115 5.06 -8.14 -8.67
CA LEU A 115 5.71 -9.02 -9.65
C LEU A 115 4.73 -9.48 -10.75
N ILE A 116 3.51 -9.84 -10.38
CA ILE A 116 2.48 -10.23 -11.35
C ILE A 116 2.10 -9.04 -12.25
N ALA A 117 1.93 -7.85 -11.67
CA ALA A 117 1.63 -6.64 -12.44
C ALA A 117 2.76 -6.29 -13.42
N GLN A 118 4.02 -6.41 -12.99
CA GLN A 118 5.17 -6.20 -13.85
C GLN A 118 5.20 -7.21 -15.02
N ARG A 119 5.03 -8.51 -14.75
CA ARG A 119 4.95 -9.54 -15.80
C ARG A 119 3.83 -9.28 -16.80
N LYS A 120 2.65 -8.84 -16.31
CA LYS A 120 1.52 -8.46 -17.17
C LYS A 120 1.80 -7.22 -18.00
N LEU A 121 2.53 -6.25 -17.45
CA LEU A 121 2.95 -5.05 -18.19
C LEU A 121 3.93 -5.41 -19.31
N GLU A 122 4.91 -6.25 -18.99
CA GLU A 122 5.89 -6.75 -19.96
C GLU A 122 5.21 -7.59 -21.05
N SER A 123 4.27 -8.47 -20.70
CA SER A 123 3.53 -9.25 -21.70
C SER A 123 2.70 -8.36 -22.63
N ARG A 124 2.03 -7.32 -22.10
CA ARG A 124 1.34 -6.32 -22.92
C ARG A 124 2.30 -5.62 -23.88
N ARG A 125 3.47 -5.18 -23.40
CA ARG A 125 4.50 -4.54 -24.25
C ARG A 125 4.98 -5.46 -25.36
N LEU A 126 5.26 -6.73 -25.05
CA LEU A 126 5.68 -7.73 -26.02
C LEU A 126 4.59 -7.99 -27.07
N LEU A 127 3.34 -8.18 -26.64
CA LEU A 127 2.21 -8.38 -27.54
C LEU A 127 1.97 -7.17 -28.44
N SER A 128 2.02 -5.95 -27.90
CA SER A 128 1.92 -4.72 -28.71
C SER A 128 3.02 -4.64 -29.77
N ALA A 129 4.27 -4.97 -29.42
CA ALA A 129 5.38 -4.99 -30.37
C ALA A 129 5.20 -6.09 -31.44
N LEU A 130 4.70 -7.27 -31.07
CA LEU A 130 4.40 -8.36 -32.00
C LEU A 130 3.27 -7.97 -32.95
N PHE A 131 2.17 -7.43 -32.45
CA PHE A 131 1.05 -6.98 -33.28
C PHE A 131 1.47 -5.87 -34.22
N TRP A 132 2.26 -4.89 -33.76
CA TRP A 132 2.82 -3.86 -34.63
C TRP A 132 3.67 -4.46 -35.76
N ARG A 133 4.52 -5.46 -35.46
CA ARG A 133 5.31 -6.14 -36.49
C ARG A 133 4.45 -6.89 -37.50
N ILE A 134 3.43 -7.59 -37.04
CA ILE A 134 2.48 -8.32 -37.89
C ILE A 134 1.71 -7.33 -38.77
N GLU A 135 1.24 -6.22 -38.20
CA GLU A 135 0.51 -5.18 -38.92
C GLU A 135 1.38 -4.53 -40.01
N VAL A 136 2.63 -4.19 -39.70
CA VAL A 136 3.60 -3.68 -40.69
C VAL A 136 3.88 -4.70 -41.79
N ALA A 137 4.03 -5.98 -41.46
CA ALA A 137 4.23 -7.04 -42.45
C ALA A 137 3.01 -7.18 -43.38
N ASN A 138 1.80 -7.20 -42.82
CA ASN A 138 0.55 -7.27 -43.58
C ASN A 138 0.35 -6.03 -44.46
N LEU A 139 0.70 -4.84 -43.98
CA LEU A 139 0.64 -3.60 -44.76
C LEU A 139 1.60 -3.67 -45.96
N ARG A 140 2.83 -4.17 -45.76
CA ARG A 140 3.78 -4.39 -46.86
C ARG A 140 3.24 -5.37 -47.88
N GLU A 141 2.66 -6.49 -47.44
CA GLU A 141 2.09 -7.48 -48.36
C GLU A 141 0.91 -6.90 -49.15
N LYS A 142 0.00 -6.17 -48.50
CA LYS A 142 -1.11 -5.48 -49.18
C LYS A 142 -0.61 -4.47 -50.20
N ASN A 143 0.37 -3.64 -49.84
CA ASN A 143 0.96 -2.68 -50.75
C ASN A 143 1.61 -3.39 -51.95
N SER A 144 2.36 -4.47 -51.76
CA SER A 144 2.93 -5.25 -52.86
C SER A 144 1.86 -5.84 -53.78
N ARG A 145 0.75 -6.35 -53.22
CA ARG A 145 -0.38 -6.87 -54.01
C ARG A 145 -1.07 -5.76 -54.82
N LEU A 146 -1.26 -4.59 -54.23
CA LEU A 146 -1.83 -3.42 -54.91
C LEU A 146 -0.91 -2.92 -56.04
N GLU A 147 0.39 -2.84 -55.79
CA GLU A 147 1.40 -2.47 -56.79
C GLU A 147 1.41 -3.44 -57.98
N MET A 148 1.35 -4.75 -57.72
CA MET A 148 1.21 -5.75 -58.78
C MET A 148 -0.08 -5.57 -59.57
N SER A 149 -1.22 -5.42 -58.88
CA SER A 149 -2.50 -5.21 -59.53
C SER A 149 -2.55 -3.92 -60.37
N SER A 150 -1.83 -2.87 -59.95
CA SER A 150 -1.73 -1.62 -60.71
C SER A 150 -0.91 -1.81 -61.98
N ARG A 151 0.23 -2.50 -61.88
CA ARG A 151 1.09 -2.82 -63.05
C ARG A 151 0.38 -3.72 -64.04
N ASP A 152 -0.32 -4.75 -63.56
CA ASP A 152 -1.11 -5.65 -64.42
C ASP A 152 -2.19 -4.85 -65.18
N LEU A 153 -2.80 -3.84 -64.54
CA LEU A 153 -3.78 -2.96 -65.19
C LEU A 153 -3.13 -2.07 -66.25
N GLU A 154 -1.96 -1.50 -65.96
CA GLU A 154 -1.20 -0.66 -66.89
C GLU A 154 -0.72 -1.44 -68.11
N GLU A 155 -0.19 -2.66 -67.92
CA GLU A 155 0.24 -3.54 -69.01
C GLU A 155 -0.94 -3.96 -69.90
N ASN A 156 -2.09 -4.28 -69.31
CA ASN A 156 -3.30 -4.61 -70.06
C ASN A 156 -3.79 -3.40 -70.89
N LEU A 157 -3.77 -2.19 -70.32
CA LEU A 157 -4.15 -0.99 -71.04
C LEU A 157 -3.19 -0.68 -72.21
N GLN A 158 -1.89 -0.87 -71.99
CA GLN A 158 -0.88 -0.73 -73.04
C GLN A 158 -1.10 -1.75 -74.17
N ALA A 159 -1.33 -3.02 -73.83
CA ALA A 159 -1.64 -4.05 -74.81
C ALA A 159 -2.90 -3.72 -75.63
N GLU A 160 -3.95 -3.20 -74.98
CA GLU A 160 -5.17 -2.78 -75.66
C GLU A 160 -4.90 -1.61 -76.62
N LEU A 161 -4.15 -0.60 -76.20
CA LEU A 161 -3.75 0.51 -77.08
C LEU A 161 -2.90 0.05 -78.27
N GLU A 162 -1.95 -0.87 -78.04
CA GLU A 162 -1.15 -1.47 -79.12
C GLU A 162 -2.02 -2.23 -80.12
N THR A 163 -2.97 -3.03 -79.65
CA THR A 163 -3.86 -3.80 -80.54
C THR A 163 -4.74 -2.86 -81.38
N LYS A 164 -5.29 -1.80 -80.77
CA LYS A 164 -6.04 -0.75 -81.47
C LYS A 164 -5.18 -0.05 -82.53
N LEU A 165 -3.93 0.29 -82.21
CA LEU A 165 -2.99 0.90 -83.16
C LEU A 165 -2.65 -0.06 -84.33
N ARG A 166 -2.37 -1.33 -84.04
CA ARG A 166 -2.12 -2.36 -85.08
C ARG A 166 -3.33 -2.52 -86.01
N GLN A 167 -4.54 -2.57 -85.46
CA GLN A 167 -5.77 -2.63 -86.26
C GLN A 167 -5.95 -1.40 -87.15
N ALA A 168 -5.67 -0.20 -86.64
CA ALA A 168 -5.75 1.03 -87.43
C ALA A 168 -4.74 1.04 -88.60
N LEU A 169 -3.50 0.62 -88.35
CA LEU A 169 -2.47 0.50 -89.39
C LEU A 169 -2.84 -0.54 -90.45
N LEU A 170 -3.39 -1.70 -90.05
CA LEU A 170 -3.88 -2.71 -90.99
C LEU A 170 -5.02 -2.17 -91.86
N ARG A 171 -5.98 -1.46 -91.26
CA ARG A 171 -7.06 -0.78 -92.01
C ARG A 171 -6.50 0.23 -93.01
N GLU A 172 -5.48 0.99 -92.62
CA GLU A 172 -4.85 1.96 -93.51
C GLU A 172 -4.14 1.26 -94.69
N GLN A 173 -3.39 0.19 -94.43
CA GLN A 173 -2.75 -0.61 -95.48
C GLN A 173 -3.79 -1.25 -96.42
N GLU A 174 -4.88 -1.78 -95.87
CA GLU A 174 -5.99 -2.31 -96.65
C GLU A 174 -6.62 -1.22 -97.53
N GLN A 175 -6.85 -0.02 -97.00
CA GLN A 175 -7.33 1.11 -97.78
C GLN A 175 -6.35 1.51 -98.89
N ARG A 176 -5.04 1.52 -98.62
CA ARG A 176 -4.00 1.79 -99.64
C ARG A 176 -3.98 0.72 -100.73
N LEU A 177 -4.13 -0.56 -100.36
CA LEU A 177 -4.22 -1.67 -101.31
C LEU A 177 -5.52 -1.58 -102.12
N ARG A 178 -6.66 -1.33 -101.47
CA ARG A 178 -7.95 -1.11 -102.14
C ARG A 178 -7.87 0.05 -103.13
N LYS A 179 -7.23 1.18 -102.77
CA LYS A 179 -6.99 2.30 -103.68
C LYS A 179 -6.12 1.87 -104.88
N ARG A 180 -5.02 1.14 -104.66
CA ARG A 180 -4.19 0.59 -105.75
C ARG A 180 -4.97 -0.34 -106.68
N VAL A 181 -5.71 -1.29 -106.13
CA VAL A 181 -6.55 -2.22 -106.90
C VAL A 181 -7.63 -1.46 -107.66
N TRP A 182 -8.31 -0.51 -107.02
CA TRP A 182 -9.34 0.32 -107.64
C TRP A 182 -8.80 1.15 -108.81
N PHE A 183 -7.58 1.69 -108.71
CA PHE A 183 -6.91 2.38 -109.82
C PHE A 183 -6.32 1.44 -110.90
N SER A 184 -6.14 0.15 -110.61
CA SER A 184 -5.59 -0.85 -111.55
C SER A 184 -6.66 -1.65 -112.31
N ILE A 185 -7.94 -1.48 -112.02
CA ILE A 185 -9.02 -2.11 -112.79
C ILE A 185 -9.36 -1.21 -114.00
N PRO A 186 -9.14 -1.66 -115.25
CA PRO A 186 -9.62 -0.93 -116.42
C PRO A 186 -11.15 -0.96 -116.45
N GLU A 187 -11.77 0.19 -116.76
CA GLU A 187 -13.22 0.38 -116.80
C GLU A 187 -13.93 -0.74 -117.57
N PHE A 188 -14.74 -1.53 -116.87
CA PHE A 188 -15.80 -2.33 -117.47
C PHE A 188 -17.14 -1.86 -116.89
N THR A 189 -17.88 -1.14 -117.72
CA THR A 189 -19.20 -0.58 -117.48
C THR A 189 -20.22 -1.65 -117.11
N ILE A 190 -20.90 -1.51 -115.96
CA ILE A 190 -22.16 -2.22 -115.63
C ILE A 190 -23.12 -1.24 -114.93
N PRO A 191 -24.44 -1.30 -115.22
CA PRO A 191 -25.33 -0.14 -115.18
C PRO A 191 -25.96 0.19 -113.81
N GLU A 192 -26.24 1.49 -113.66
CA GLU A 192 -27.08 2.10 -112.63
C GLU A 192 -28.50 1.51 -112.60
N LYS A 193 -28.75 0.44 -111.82
CA LYS A 193 -30.11 0.08 -111.37
C LYS A 193 -30.18 -0.99 -110.28
N LYS A 194 -29.25 -1.01 -109.32
CA LYS A 194 -29.40 -1.82 -108.08
C LYS A 194 -28.85 -1.14 -106.81
N PHE A 195 -28.58 0.16 -106.83
CA PHE A 195 -27.97 0.87 -105.69
C PHE A 195 -28.99 1.32 -104.62
N SER A 196 -30.27 1.52 -104.97
CA SER A 196 -31.29 1.99 -104.01
C SER A 196 -31.76 0.94 -103.00
N HIS A 197 -31.58 -0.36 -103.26
CA HIS A 197 -32.03 -1.41 -102.32
C HIS A 197 -30.97 -1.80 -101.27
N MET A 198 -29.71 -1.37 -101.47
CA MET A 198 -28.61 -1.70 -100.56
C MET A 198 -28.33 -0.61 -99.52
N GLN A 199 -28.73 0.64 -99.78
CA GLN A 199 -28.59 1.72 -98.81
C GLN A 199 -29.69 1.71 -97.73
N ALA A 200 -30.83 1.08 -97.99
CA ALA A 200 -31.93 0.95 -97.02
C ALA A 200 -31.69 -0.11 -95.92
N ARG A 201 -30.66 -0.97 -96.04
CA ARG A 201 -30.22 -1.88 -94.95
C ARG A 201 -29.00 -1.38 -94.19
N ARG A 202 -28.41 -0.24 -94.57
CA ARG A 202 -27.16 0.26 -94.01
C ARG A 202 -27.33 1.31 -92.92
N LEU A 203 -28.57 1.74 -92.64
CA LEU A 203 -28.90 2.68 -91.56
C LEU A 203 -29.54 2.01 -90.32
N GLU A 204 -29.73 0.69 -90.34
CA GLU A 204 -30.14 -0.10 -89.18
C GLU A 204 -29.02 -1.07 -88.82
N THR A 205 -28.05 -0.60 -88.04
CA THR A 205 -27.18 -1.37 -87.12
C THR A 205 -26.11 -0.43 -86.58
N LEU A 206 -26.54 0.55 -85.77
CA LEU A 206 -25.67 1.13 -84.76
C LEU A 206 -25.60 0.12 -83.60
N PRO A 207 -24.41 -0.28 -83.12
CA PRO A 207 -24.32 -1.07 -81.91
C PRO A 207 -24.51 -0.13 -80.70
N THR A 208 -25.75 0.02 -80.24
CA THR A 208 -26.05 0.50 -78.88
C THR A 208 -25.76 -0.61 -77.88
N GLU A 209 -24.47 -0.91 -77.66
CA GLU A 209 -24.04 -1.78 -76.54
C GLU A 209 -23.24 -1.03 -75.47
N GLU A 210 -22.92 0.26 -75.66
CA GLU A 210 -22.24 1.06 -74.64
C GLU A 210 -23.18 1.73 -73.62
N GLU A 211 -24.51 1.73 -73.83
CA GLU A 211 -25.46 2.33 -72.88
C GLU A 211 -26.10 1.33 -71.89
N ASN A 212 -25.93 0.02 -72.10
CA ASN A 212 -26.56 -1.02 -71.28
C ASN A 212 -25.65 -1.65 -70.20
N SER A 213 -24.38 -1.27 -70.11
CA SER A 213 -23.49 -1.67 -69.01
C SER A 213 -23.57 -0.72 -67.80
N LEU A 214 -23.89 0.56 -68.03
CA LEU A 214 -24.06 1.56 -66.98
C LEU A 214 -25.39 1.38 -66.21
N ALA A 215 -26.42 0.79 -66.84
CA ALA A 215 -27.73 0.54 -66.23
C ALA A 215 -27.79 -0.71 -65.34
N ARG A 216 -26.83 -1.64 -65.43
CA ARG A 216 -26.77 -2.84 -64.55
C ARG A 216 -25.90 -2.66 -63.31
N SER A 217 -25.04 -1.64 -63.28
CA SER A 217 -24.17 -1.34 -62.13
C SER A 217 -24.85 -0.53 -61.02
N ILE A 218 -26.05 0.02 -61.26
CA ILE A 218 -26.82 0.77 -60.24
C ILE A 218 -27.72 -0.15 -59.39
N HIS A 219 -27.91 -1.42 -59.77
CA HIS A 219 -28.79 -2.33 -59.01
C HIS A 219 -28.10 -3.24 -57.98
N ILE A 220 -26.76 -3.22 -57.88
CA ILE A 220 -25.98 -4.03 -56.90
C ILE A 220 -25.50 -3.19 -55.70
N VAL A 221 -25.57 -1.85 -55.76
CA VAL A 221 -25.14 -0.98 -54.64
C VAL A 221 -26.23 -0.77 -53.57
N ASN A 222 -27.49 -1.16 -53.83
CA ASN A 222 -28.59 -0.99 -52.86
C ASN A 222 -29.00 -2.26 -52.08
N SER A 223 -28.29 -3.39 -52.23
CA SER A 223 -28.59 -4.64 -51.52
C SER A 223 -27.66 -4.97 -50.33
N LEU A 224 -26.81 -4.02 -49.90
CA LEU A 224 -25.84 -4.22 -48.80
C LEU A 224 -25.99 -3.22 -47.64
N LYS A 225 -27.13 -2.52 -47.55
CA LYS A 225 -27.44 -1.57 -46.45
C LYS A 225 -28.40 -2.10 -45.37
N SER A 226 -28.55 -3.41 -45.21
CA SER A 226 -29.33 -3.99 -44.12
C SER A 226 -28.69 -5.28 -43.58
N PHE A 227 -27.59 -5.13 -42.86
CA PHE A 227 -27.13 -6.19 -41.95
C PHE A 227 -26.39 -5.58 -40.75
N THR A 228 -27.15 -4.89 -39.90
CA THR A 228 -26.72 -4.56 -38.53
C THR A 228 -27.08 -5.73 -37.63
N LEU A 229 -26.08 -6.50 -37.20
CA LEU A 229 -26.21 -7.52 -36.16
C LEU A 229 -26.55 -6.85 -34.82
N PRO A 230 -27.45 -7.44 -34.00
CA PRO A 230 -27.61 -7.05 -32.61
C PRO A 230 -26.48 -7.69 -31.80
N TRP A 231 -25.56 -6.89 -31.30
CA TRP A 231 -24.62 -7.32 -30.27
C TRP A 231 -24.87 -6.53 -28.99
N THR A 232 -25.39 -7.22 -28.00
CA THR A 232 -25.59 -6.76 -26.62
C THR A 232 -24.30 -6.93 -25.82
N PRO A 233 -23.81 -5.90 -25.12
CA PRO A 233 -22.94 -6.09 -23.98
C PRO A 233 -23.79 -6.36 -22.73
N ASP A 234 -23.65 -7.56 -22.17
CA ASP A 234 -23.98 -7.84 -20.77
C ASP A 234 -23.02 -7.03 -19.88
N GLU A 235 -23.49 -5.89 -19.39
CA GLU A 235 -22.87 -5.16 -18.27
C GLU A 235 -23.74 -5.32 -17.03
N ARG A 236 -23.63 -6.49 -16.41
CA ARG A 236 -23.94 -6.66 -14.98
C ARG A 236 -22.86 -7.51 -14.36
N ASP A 237 -21.75 -6.84 -14.06
CA ASP A 237 -20.89 -7.12 -12.92
C ASP A 237 -19.97 -5.91 -12.77
N LEU A 238 -20.18 -5.12 -11.71
CA LEU A 238 -19.20 -4.31 -10.96
C LEU A 238 -19.95 -3.28 -10.10
N THR A 239 -20.23 -3.65 -8.85
CA THR A 239 -20.14 -2.71 -7.72
C THR A 239 -18.67 -2.25 -7.61
N PRO A 240 -18.38 -1.02 -7.13
CA PRO A 240 -18.40 -0.76 -5.69
C PRO A 240 -18.91 0.63 -5.28
N ASP A 241 -19.39 0.65 -4.04
CA ASP A 241 -19.49 1.77 -3.09
C ASP A 241 -18.61 3.00 -3.41
N TYR A 242 -19.17 4.21 -3.27
CA TYR A 242 -18.59 5.45 -2.71
C TYR A 242 -19.32 6.69 -3.26
N LEU A 243 -20.33 7.16 -2.51
CA LEU A 243 -20.84 8.54 -2.55
C LEU A 243 -21.09 8.92 -1.08
N ILE A 244 -20.03 9.36 -0.38
CA ILE A 244 -19.77 10.78 -0.09
C ILE A 244 -21.01 11.47 0.46
N VAL A 245 -21.09 11.43 1.79
CA VAL A 245 -21.90 12.30 2.63
C VAL A 245 -21.46 13.74 2.38
N LEU A 246 -22.27 14.52 1.65
CA LEU A 246 -22.21 15.97 1.69
C LEU A 246 -22.99 16.43 2.92
N GLY A 247 -22.25 16.89 3.92
CA GLY A 247 -22.79 17.57 5.09
C GLY A 247 -23.48 18.86 4.65
N MET A 248 -24.79 18.92 4.92
CA MET A 248 -25.52 20.18 5.00
C MET A 248 -25.19 20.83 6.34
N GLY A 249 -24.45 21.95 6.28
CA GLY A 249 -24.44 22.95 7.34
C GLY A 249 -25.45 24.03 7.00
N LEU A 250 -26.47 24.16 7.84
CA LEU A 250 -27.28 25.35 8.08
C LEU A 250 -27.57 25.41 9.59
#